data_AF-A0A0A1CWI8-F1
#
_entry.id   AF-A0A0A1CWI8-F1
#
_cell.length_a   1.000
_cell.length_b   1.000
_cell.length_c   1.000
_cell.angle_alpha   90.00
_cell.angle_beta   90.00
_cell.angle_gamma   90.00
#
_symmetry.space_group_name_H-M   'P 1'
#
loop_
_entity.id
_entity.type
_entity.pdbx_description
1 polymer ?
#
loop_
_entity_poly.entity_id
_entity_poly.type
_entity_poly.pdbx_seq_one_letter_code
_entity_poly.pdbx_strand_id
1 'polypeptide(L)'
;MASGQSTEESAFEAIVRAHIEGTPRQELIQRLAAWEWPEVAYDPYAVPPKDWYRTHRDAVIQGLMTAAEVEEIEHLRSGAPGPYVPVPQPTAEEKAAHLHGRLIEIHARAESRRGAVAAVMAGDSVNVAAVRFGLRPESVASDVAKEEAQPGYFAPDPGEIIEKAWLSGSSRRALVEMLCAIVYTDDLYAPDGQDGMIAGSWRDVVRARWRISGPDMLSGDGFEEIERRRKPLVPNPYAEKYG
;
A
#
# COMPACT_ATOMS: atom_id res chain seq x y z
N MET A 1 -14.75 -50.42 9.89
CA MET A 1 -13.65 -49.43 9.87
C MET A 1 -14.30 -48.06 9.89
N ALA A 2 -14.37 -47.44 11.07
CA ALA A 2 -14.94 -46.11 11.24
C ALA A 2 -13.80 -45.09 11.15
N SER A 3 -13.82 -44.24 10.13
CA SER A 3 -12.91 -43.11 9.97
C SER A 3 -13.31 -42.01 10.94
N GLY A 4 -12.52 -41.81 12.00
CA GLY A 4 -12.64 -40.64 12.85
C GLY A 4 -12.16 -39.40 12.09
N GLN A 5 -13.09 -38.56 11.66
CA GLN A 5 -12.80 -37.18 11.26
C GLN A 5 -12.81 -36.36 12.56
N SER A 6 -11.67 -35.79 12.96
CA SER A 6 -11.67 -34.76 14.00
C SER A 6 -12.32 -33.52 13.40
N THR A 7 -13.48 -33.14 13.94
CA THR A 7 -14.14 -31.87 13.68
C THR A 7 -13.41 -30.78 14.46
N GLU A 8 -12.22 -30.37 14.01
CA GLU A 8 -11.60 -29.14 14.52
C GLU A 8 -12.25 -27.96 13.80
N GLU A 9 -13.24 -27.37 14.46
CA GLU A 9 -13.85 -26.11 14.05
C GLU A 9 -12.77 -25.03 14.01
N SER A 10 -12.68 -24.28 12.92
CA SER A 10 -11.75 -23.15 12.84
C SER A 10 -12.26 -21.99 13.71
N ALA A 11 -11.35 -21.17 14.24
CA ALA A 11 -11.74 -20.01 15.04
C ALA A 11 -12.63 -19.01 14.27
N PHE A 12 -12.49 -18.93 12.94
CA PHE A 12 -13.37 -18.12 12.10
C PHE A 12 -14.81 -18.69 12.06
N GLU A 13 -14.95 -20.01 11.91
CA GLU A 13 -16.26 -20.68 11.96
C GLU A 13 -16.92 -20.53 13.34
N ALA A 14 -16.13 -20.57 14.43
CA ALA A 14 -16.61 -20.33 15.78
C ALA A 14 -17.14 -18.90 15.96
N ILE A 15 -16.48 -17.89 15.37
CA ILE A 15 -16.94 -16.49 15.35
C ILE A 15 -18.25 -16.37 14.57
N VAL A 16 -18.34 -16.96 13.38
CA VAL A 16 -19.55 -16.94 12.55
C VAL A 16 -20.71 -17.62 13.28
N ARG A 17 -20.47 -18.76 13.92
CA ARG A 17 -21.49 -19.49 14.69
C ARG A 17 -21.97 -18.67 15.88
N ALA A 18 -21.04 -18.12 16.67
CA ALA A 18 -21.37 -17.27 17.82
C ALA A 18 -22.21 -16.05 17.40
N HIS A 19 -21.93 -15.47 16.23
CA HIS A 19 -22.73 -14.39 15.66
C HIS A 19 -24.15 -14.84 15.31
N ILE A 20 -24.31 -15.98 14.64
CA ILE A 20 -25.61 -16.56 14.27
C ILE A 20 -26.43 -16.93 15.51
N GLU A 21 -25.78 -17.47 16.53
CA GLU A 21 -26.40 -17.88 17.80
C GLU A 21 -26.69 -16.71 18.74
N GLY A 22 -26.26 -15.49 18.42
CA GLY A 22 -26.45 -14.31 19.25
C GLY A 22 -25.66 -14.37 20.56
N THR A 23 -24.49 -15.00 20.55
CA THR A 23 -23.60 -15.10 21.72
C THR A 23 -23.20 -13.69 22.20
N PRO A 24 -23.27 -13.41 23.52
CA PRO A 24 -22.82 -12.14 24.07
C PRO A 24 -21.36 -11.85 23.69
N ARG A 25 -21.07 -10.59 23.29
CA ARG A 25 -19.74 -10.18 22.83
C ARG A 25 -18.62 -10.52 23.82
N GLN A 26 -18.85 -10.26 25.11
CA GLN A 26 -17.86 -10.55 26.15
C GLN A 26 -17.55 -12.05 26.28
N GLU A 27 -18.56 -12.90 26.06
CA GLU A 27 -18.38 -14.34 26.10
C GLU A 27 -17.55 -14.83 24.90
N LEU A 28 -17.77 -14.28 23.70
CA LEU A 28 -16.96 -14.55 22.53
C LEU A 28 -15.49 -14.13 22.72
N ILE A 29 -15.24 -12.93 23.26
CA ILE A 29 -13.89 -12.41 23.56
C ILE A 29 -13.13 -13.37 24.49
N GLN A 30 -13.78 -13.82 25.58
CA GLN A 30 -13.16 -14.75 26.54
C GLN A 30 -12.87 -16.11 25.90
N ARG A 31 -13.81 -16.64 25.10
CA ARG A 31 -13.61 -17.91 24.37
C ARG A 31 -12.45 -17.84 23.39
N LEU A 32 -12.31 -16.74 22.64
CA LEU A 32 -11.21 -16.55 21.68
C LEU A 32 -9.86 -16.29 22.37
N ALA A 33 -9.86 -15.64 23.54
CA ALA A 33 -8.66 -15.45 24.36
C ALA A 33 -8.12 -16.78 24.90
N ALA A 34 -9.01 -17.70 25.27
CA ALA A 34 -8.66 -19.03 25.73
C ALA A 34 -8.45 -20.05 24.59
N TRP A 35 -8.71 -19.68 23.34
CA TRP A 35 -8.59 -20.58 22.21
C TRP A 35 -7.13 -20.99 22.00
N GLU A 36 -6.87 -22.29 21.91
CA GLU A 36 -5.53 -22.81 21.60
C GLU A 36 -5.26 -22.61 20.11
N TRP A 37 -4.59 -21.51 19.80
CA TRP A 37 -4.11 -21.24 18.45
C TRP A 37 -2.87 -22.10 18.21
N PRO A 38 -2.75 -22.78 17.05
CA PRO A 38 -1.58 -23.58 16.75
C PRO A 38 -0.31 -22.74 16.98
N GLU A 39 0.49 -23.15 17.98
CA GLU A 39 1.70 -22.44 18.37
C GLU A 39 2.69 -22.48 17.22
N VAL A 40 2.97 -21.32 16.64
CA VAL A 40 4.26 -21.07 16.02
C VAL A 40 4.94 -20.08 16.94
N ALA A 41 6.07 -20.50 17.51
CA ALA A 41 6.83 -19.77 18.52
C ALA A 41 6.79 -18.26 18.28
N TYR A 42 6.33 -17.52 19.30
CA TYR A 42 6.32 -16.06 19.29
C TYR A 42 7.76 -15.54 19.13
N ASP A 43 8.11 -15.16 17.91
CA ASP A 43 9.26 -14.33 17.62
C ASP A 43 8.75 -12.89 17.43
N PRO A 44 9.14 -11.92 18.26
CA PRO A 44 8.71 -10.52 18.13
C PRO A 44 9.14 -9.85 16.82
N TYR A 45 9.96 -10.53 16.01
CA TYR A 45 10.34 -10.14 14.65
C TYR A 45 9.73 -11.03 13.55
N ALA A 46 9.06 -12.13 13.91
CA ALA A 46 8.29 -12.93 12.97
C ALA A 46 6.84 -12.48 12.98
N VAL A 47 6.27 -12.33 11.78
CA VAL A 47 4.84 -12.09 11.57
C VAL A 47 4.05 -13.12 12.40
N PRO A 48 3.19 -12.72 13.36
CA PRO A 48 2.41 -13.67 14.14
C PRO A 48 1.60 -14.62 13.24
N PRO A 49 1.17 -15.80 13.76
CA PRO A 49 0.66 -16.89 12.94
C PRO A 49 -0.33 -16.40 11.88
N LYS A 50 -0.06 -16.72 10.61
CA LYS A 50 -0.84 -16.23 9.46
C LYS A 50 -2.34 -16.45 9.65
N ASP A 51 -2.71 -17.51 10.35
CA ASP A 51 -4.10 -17.89 10.60
C ASP A 51 -4.78 -17.01 11.67
N TRP A 52 -4.08 -16.63 12.74
CA TRP A 52 -4.58 -15.65 13.73
C TRP A 52 -4.92 -14.32 13.05
N TYR A 53 -3.98 -13.74 12.31
CA TYR A 53 -4.24 -12.46 11.63
C TYR A 53 -5.30 -12.55 10.57
N ARG A 54 -5.33 -13.63 9.80
CA ARG A 54 -6.33 -13.82 8.75
C ARG A 54 -7.72 -13.92 9.34
N THR A 55 -7.90 -14.70 10.41
CA THR A 55 -9.19 -14.81 11.10
C THR A 55 -9.67 -13.48 11.67
N HIS A 56 -8.81 -12.72 12.36
CA HIS A 56 -9.20 -11.41 12.91
C HIS A 56 -9.46 -10.38 11.83
N ARG A 57 -8.60 -10.31 10.82
CA ARG A 57 -8.77 -9.43 9.67
C ARG A 57 -10.07 -9.73 8.94
N ASP A 58 -10.36 -11.00 8.67
CA ASP A 58 -11.57 -11.41 7.94
C ASP A 58 -12.82 -11.16 8.81
N ALA A 59 -12.76 -11.41 10.12
CA ALA A 59 -13.85 -11.11 11.05
C ALA A 59 -14.12 -9.60 11.17
N VAL A 60 -13.07 -8.76 11.18
CA VAL A 60 -13.21 -7.29 11.20
C VAL A 60 -13.77 -6.78 9.86
N ILE A 61 -13.25 -7.27 8.73
CA ILE A 61 -13.75 -6.91 7.39
C ILE A 61 -15.23 -7.28 7.23
N GLN A 62 -15.63 -8.44 7.76
CA GLN A 62 -17.02 -8.90 7.70
C GLN A 62 -17.92 -8.28 8.77
N GLY A 63 -17.40 -7.37 9.61
CA GLY A 63 -18.17 -6.73 10.68
C GLY A 63 -18.59 -7.68 11.82
N LEU A 64 -18.03 -8.89 11.85
CA LEU A 64 -18.26 -9.88 12.89
C LEU A 64 -17.57 -9.47 14.19
N MET A 65 -16.49 -8.70 14.11
CA MET A 65 -15.75 -8.14 15.25
C MET A 65 -15.28 -6.71 14.96
N THR A 66 -15.00 -5.95 16.01
CA THR A 66 -14.36 -4.63 15.97
C THR A 66 -12.87 -4.76 16.26
N ALA A 67 -12.07 -3.78 15.81
CA ALA A 67 -10.62 -3.75 16.11
C ALA A 67 -10.34 -3.72 17.63
N ALA A 68 -11.19 -3.03 18.40
CA ALA A 68 -11.06 -2.98 19.85
C ALA A 68 -11.30 -4.33 20.52
N GLU A 69 -12.25 -5.14 20.02
CA GLU A 69 -12.49 -6.50 20.50
C GLU A 69 -11.29 -7.42 20.19
N VAL A 70 -10.61 -7.22 19.05
CA VAL A 70 -9.38 -7.98 18.72
C VAL A 70 -8.24 -7.62 19.66
N GLU A 71 -8.00 -6.33 19.87
CA GLU A 71 -6.97 -5.82 20.79
C GLU A 71 -7.22 -6.28 22.24
N GLU A 72 -8.50 -6.37 22.68
CA GLU A 72 -8.85 -6.91 23.99
C GLU A 72 -8.47 -8.39 24.13
N ILE A 73 -8.68 -9.19 23.09
CA ILE A 73 -8.27 -10.60 23.10
C ILE A 73 -6.75 -10.72 23.17
N GLU A 74 -6.00 -9.90 22.43
CA GLU A 74 -4.53 -9.88 22.50
C GLU A 74 -4.03 -9.46 23.89
N HIS A 75 -4.66 -8.46 24.51
CA HIS A 75 -4.36 -8.04 25.88
C HIS A 75 -4.57 -9.20 26.87
N LEU A 76 -5.72 -9.88 26.81
CA LEU A 76 -6.02 -11.04 27.66
C LEU A 76 -5.04 -12.21 27.44
N ARG A 77 -4.64 -12.47 26.18
CA ARG A 77 -3.68 -13.53 25.84
C ARG A 77 -2.26 -13.22 26.30
N SER A 78 -1.87 -11.95 26.29
CA SER A 78 -0.54 -11.52 26.74
C SER A 78 -0.33 -11.66 28.25
N GLY A 79 -1.40 -11.87 29.02
CA GLY A 79 -1.36 -11.92 30.48
C GLY A 79 -1.04 -10.57 31.12
N ALA A 80 -1.23 -9.46 30.40
CA ALA A 80 -0.91 -8.14 30.91
C ALA A 80 -1.81 -7.79 32.12
N PRO A 81 -1.24 -7.20 33.19
CA PRO A 81 -2.01 -6.87 34.39
C PRO A 81 -2.95 -5.69 34.13
N GLY A 82 -4.19 -5.80 34.61
CA GLY A 82 -5.19 -4.73 34.60
C GLY A 82 -6.25 -4.85 33.49
N PRO A 83 -7.32 -4.03 33.56
CA PRO A 83 -8.36 -4.02 32.53
C PRO A 83 -7.78 -3.56 31.20
N TYR A 84 -8.29 -4.13 30.10
CA TYR A 84 -7.98 -3.61 28.77
C TYR A 84 -8.48 -2.17 28.65
N VAL A 85 -7.61 -1.29 28.17
CA VAL A 85 -7.95 0.10 27.85
C VAL A 85 -7.71 0.25 26.35
N PRO A 86 -8.76 0.50 25.55
CA PRO A 86 -8.61 0.64 24.11
C PRO A 86 -7.62 1.76 23.78
N VAL A 87 -6.67 1.47 22.89
CA VAL A 87 -5.83 2.53 22.33
C VAL A 87 -6.74 3.40 21.47
N PRO A 88 -6.79 4.73 21.70
CA PRO A 88 -7.56 5.62 20.85
C PRO A 88 -7.12 5.46 19.40
N GLN A 89 -8.03 4.96 18.56
CA GLN A 89 -7.77 4.81 17.15
C GLN A 89 -7.72 6.22 16.53
N PRO A 90 -6.70 6.52 15.71
CA PRO A 90 -6.64 7.82 15.07
C PRO A 90 -7.88 8.02 14.20
N THR A 91 -8.46 9.22 14.30
CA THR A 91 -9.61 9.65 13.51
C THR A 91 -9.28 9.60 12.02
N ALA A 92 -10.31 9.59 11.17
CA ALA A 92 -10.11 9.67 9.72
C ALA A 92 -9.30 10.92 9.32
N GLU A 93 -9.51 12.04 10.02
CA GLU A 93 -8.77 13.29 9.83
C GLU A 93 -7.29 13.16 10.21
N GLU A 94 -6.98 12.56 11.36
CA GLU A 94 -5.60 12.33 11.79
C GLU A 94 -4.86 11.36 10.86
N LYS A 95 -5.55 10.31 10.39
CA LYS A 95 -5.01 9.38 9.38
C LYS A 95 -4.72 10.09 8.07
N ALA A 96 -5.62 10.96 7.62
CA ALA A 96 -5.44 11.75 6.40
C ALA A 96 -4.29 12.75 6.54
N ALA A 97 -4.18 13.45 7.67
CA ALA A 97 -3.09 14.38 7.95
C ALA A 97 -1.74 13.68 8.01
N HIS A 98 -1.68 12.50 8.66
CA HIS A 98 -0.47 11.68 8.71
C HIS A 98 -0.05 11.22 7.30
N LEU A 99 -0.99 10.71 6.49
CA LEU A 99 -0.73 10.32 5.12
C LEU A 99 -0.23 11.51 4.29
N HIS A 100 -0.84 12.68 4.44
CA HIS A 100 -0.44 13.91 3.76
C HIS A 100 1.01 14.28 4.08
N GLY A 101 1.38 14.30 5.36
CA GLY A 101 2.77 14.57 5.77
C GLY A 101 3.76 13.56 5.20
N ARG A 102 3.41 12.27 5.22
CA ARG A 102 4.26 11.21 4.65
C ARG A 102 4.45 11.35 3.15
N LEU A 103 3.41 11.69 2.40
CA LEU A 103 3.51 11.88 0.95
C LEU A 103 4.41 13.07 0.61
N ILE A 104 4.32 14.18 1.36
CA ILE A 104 5.23 15.33 1.19
C ILE A 104 6.70 14.88 1.31
N GLU A 105 7.04 14.13 2.36
CA GLU A 105 8.41 13.64 2.58
C GLU A 105 8.88 12.70 1.46
N ILE A 106 8.01 11.79 1.01
CA ILE A 106 8.31 10.85 -0.08
C ILE A 106 8.62 11.62 -1.38
N HIS A 107 7.78 12.58 -1.75
CA HIS A 107 7.98 13.36 -2.97
C HIS A 107 9.21 14.27 -2.89
N ALA A 108 9.45 14.92 -1.74
CA ALA A 108 10.64 15.74 -1.55
C ALA A 108 11.93 14.90 -1.73
N ARG A 109 11.93 13.67 -1.21
CA ARG A 109 13.05 12.74 -1.41
C ARG A 109 13.17 12.28 -2.86
N ALA A 110 12.06 11.97 -3.53
CA ALA A 110 12.06 11.57 -4.95
C ALA A 110 12.58 12.71 -5.84
N GLU A 111 12.18 13.95 -5.58
CA GLU A 111 12.67 15.15 -6.27
C GLU A 111 14.15 15.39 -6.04
N SER A 112 14.63 15.23 -4.81
CA SER A 112 16.07 15.37 -4.50
C SER A 112 16.91 14.35 -5.27
N ARG A 113 16.44 13.09 -5.37
CA ARG A 113 17.11 12.04 -6.16
C ARG A 113 17.11 12.36 -7.65
N ARG A 114 15.95 12.72 -8.22
CA ARG A 114 15.85 13.16 -9.62
C ARG A 114 16.77 14.34 -9.93
N GLY A 115 16.78 15.36 -9.06
CA GLY A 115 17.63 16.53 -9.21
C GLY A 115 19.11 16.18 -9.19
N ALA A 116 19.53 15.27 -8.30
CA ALA A 116 20.91 14.80 -8.24
C ALA A 116 21.32 14.03 -9.49
N VAL A 117 20.48 13.10 -9.97
CA VAL A 117 20.76 12.37 -11.22
C VAL A 117 20.85 13.33 -12.40
N ALA A 118 19.88 14.24 -12.55
CA ALA A 118 19.88 15.23 -13.64
C ALA A 118 21.12 16.13 -13.61
N ALA A 119 21.58 16.54 -12.42
CA ALA A 119 22.80 17.33 -12.28
C ALA A 119 24.04 16.56 -12.75
N VAL A 120 24.17 15.28 -12.37
CA VAL A 120 25.29 14.44 -12.81
C VAL A 120 25.25 14.21 -14.32
N MET A 121 24.08 13.92 -14.88
CA MET A 121 23.89 13.76 -16.33
C MET A 121 24.19 15.05 -17.11
N ALA A 122 24.02 16.22 -16.48
CA ALA A 122 24.40 17.52 -17.04
C ALA A 122 25.90 17.86 -16.88
N GLY A 123 26.68 16.98 -16.25
CA GLY A 123 28.14 17.11 -16.11
C GLY A 123 28.64 17.46 -14.71
N ASP A 124 27.78 17.58 -13.70
CA ASP A 124 28.26 17.72 -12.32
C ASP A 124 28.90 16.41 -11.83
N SER A 125 29.89 16.53 -10.94
CA SER A 125 30.40 15.34 -10.24
C SER A 125 29.36 14.79 -9.26
N VAL A 126 29.38 13.47 -9.04
CA VAL A 126 28.53 12.78 -8.06
C VAL A 126 28.59 13.44 -6.68
N ASN A 127 29.79 13.84 -6.23
CA ASN A 127 29.96 14.47 -4.91
C ASN A 127 29.31 15.85 -4.83
N VAL A 128 29.39 16.65 -5.90
CA VAL A 128 28.76 17.97 -5.97
C VAL A 128 27.24 17.83 -5.95
N ALA A 129 26.69 16.91 -6.74
CA ALA A 129 25.26 16.63 -6.76
C ALA A 129 24.77 16.09 -5.40
N ALA A 130 25.50 15.15 -4.79
CA ALA A 130 25.17 14.58 -3.49
C ALA A 130 25.08 15.65 -2.39
N VAL A 131 26.06 16.55 -2.31
CA VAL A 131 26.03 17.67 -1.35
C VAL A 131 24.87 18.61 -1.63
N ARG A 132 24.64 18.98 -2.90
CA ARG A 132 23.57 19.93 -3.28
C ARG A 132 22.18 19.42 -2.88
N PHE A 133 21.94 18.13 -3.02
CA PHE A 133 20.62 17.53 -2.76
C PHE A 133 20.54 16.79 -1.41
N GLY A 134 21.56 16.90 -0.56
CA GLY A 134 21.56 16.28 0.78
C GLY A 134 21.53 14.75 0.75
N LEU A 135 22.12 14.14 -0.29
CA LEU A 135 22.15 12.70 -0.50
C LEU A 135 23.55 12.13 -0.22
N ARG A 136 23.62 10.81 -0.06
CA ARG A 136 24.91 10.11 0.01
C ARG A 136 25.46 9.91 -1.42
N PRO A 137 26.76 10.16 -1.65
CA PRO A 137 27.39 9.95 -2.96
C PRO A 137 27.13 8.56 -3.55
N GLU A 138 27.14 7.52 -2.73
CA GLU A 138 26.90 6.13 -3.18
C GLU A 138 25.47 5.94 -3.69
N SER A 139 24.51 6.60 -3.06
CA SER A 139 23.11 6.58 -3.51
C SER A 139 22.97 7.31 -4.85
N VAL A 140 23.60 8.47 -5.00
CA VAL A 140 23.59 9.23 -6.26
C VAL A 140 24.27 8.43 -7.37
N ALA A 141 25.42 7.81 -7.12
CA ALA A 141 26.11 6.97 -8.09
C ALA A 141 25.26 5.76 -8.53
N SER A 142 24.62 5.09 -7.57
CA SER A 142 23.71 3.97 -7.88
C SER A 142 22.50 4.42 -8.68
N ASP A 143 21.96 5.60 -8.41
CA ASP A 143 20.80 6.14 -9.11
C ASP A 143 21.19 6.56 -10.53
N VAL A 144 22.33 7.23 -10.71
CA VAL A 144 22.89 7.56 -12.03
C VAL A 144 23.10 6.30 -12.86
N ALA A 145 23.71 5.25 -12.29
CA ALA A 145 23.92 3.99 -13.01
C ALA A 145 22.61 3.34 -13.48
N LYS A 146 21.52 3.46 -12.69
CA LYS A 146 20.20 2.98 -13.11
C LYS A 146 19.62 3.81 -14.25
N GLU A 147 19.74 5.13 -14.17
CA GLU A 147 19.28 6.03 -15.23
C GLU A 147 20.10 5.88 -16.53
N GLU A 148 21.42 5.64 -16.44
CA GLU A 148 22.27 5.34 -17.59
C GLU A 148 21.92 3.99 -18.23
N ALA A 149 21.69 2.97 -17.41
CA ALA A 149 21.27 1.65 -17.87
C ALA A 149 19.87 1.69 -18.48
N GLN A 150 19.02 2.60 -17.99
CA GLN A 150 17.61 2.67 -18.31
C GLN A 150 17.13 4.14 -18.27
N PRO A 151 17.22 4.86 -19.41
CA PRO A 151 16.74 6.23 -19.50
C PRO A 151 15.26 6.33 -19.12
N GLY A 152 14.92 7.30 -18.27
CA GLY A 152 13.56 7.47 -17.75
C GLY A 152 13.25 6.65 -16.49
N TYR A 153 14.22 5.92 -15.93
CA TYR A 153 14.04 5.15 -14.67
C TYR A 153 13.51 6.03 -13.53
N PHE A 154 13.95 7.28 -13.45
CA PHE A 154 13.49 8.21 -12.42
C PHE A 154 12.32 9.11 -12.85
N ALA A 155 11.72 8.89 -14.02
CA ALA A 155 10.51 9.61 -14.43
C ALA A 155 9.38 9.37 -13.40
N PRO A 156 8.55 10.39 -13.11
CA PRO A 156 7.44 10.21 -12.18
C PRO A 156 6.44 9.21 -12.73
N ASP A 157 6.14 8.17 -11.94
CA ASP A 157 5.12 7.19 -12.29
C ASP A 157 3.70 7.78 -12.14
N PRO A 158 2.67 7.14 -12.74
CA PRO A 158 1.30 7.64 -12.66
C PRO A 158 0.78 7.76 -11.22
N GLY A 159 1.20 6.90 -10.31
CA GLY A 159 0.84 6.99 -8.89
C GLY A 159 1.41 8.26 -8.25
N GLU A 160 2.68 8.55 -8.49
CA GLU A 160 3.31 9.79 -8.04
C GLU A 160 2.64 11.04 -8.63
N ILE A 161 2.23 11.01 -9.91
CA ILE A 161 1.51 12.11 -10.54
C ILE A 161 0.18 12.39 -9.82
N ILE A 162 -0.56 11.33 -9.47
CA ILE A 162 -1.83 11.45 -8.75
C ILE A 162 -1.59 12.00 -7.33
N GLU A 163 -0.63 11.43 -6.60
CA GLU A 163 -0.29 11.86 -5.24
C GLU A 163 0.13 13.34 -5.20
N LYS A 164 0.97 13.78 -6.15
CA LYS A 164 1.36 15.20 -6.29
C LYS A 164 0.19 16.12 -6.67
N ALA A 165 -0.68 15.68 -7.57
CA ALA A 165 -1.86 16.44 -7.93
C ALA A 165 -2.78 16.67 -6.72
N TRP A 166 -2.87 15.66 -5.83
CA TRP A 166 -3.64 15.76 -4.60
C TRP A 166 -3.01 16.73 -3.61
N LEU A 167 -1.70 16.60 -3.36
CA LEU A 167 -0.97 17.52 -2.47
C LEU A 167 -1.02 18.97 -2.93
N SER A 168 -0.95 19.21 -4.24
CA SER A 168 -0.95 20.56 -4.83
C SER A 168 -2.36 21.17 -4.98
N GLY A 169 -3.42 20.43 -4.68
CA GLY A 169 -4.80 20.87 -4.93
C GLY A 169 -5.11 21.06 -6.42
N SER A 170 -4.44 20.30 -7.29
CA SER A 170 -4.67 20.34 -8.73
C SER A 170 -6.12 19.98 -9.06
N SER A 171 -6.71 20.68 -10.03
CA SER A 171 -8.08 20.38 -10.45
C SER A 171 -8.16 18.97 -11.04
N ARG A 172 -9.29 18.30 -10.82
CA ARG A 172 -9.59 16.99 -11.43
C ARG A 172 -9.37 17.00 -12.95
N ARG A 173 -9.79 18.07 -13.65
CA ARG A 173 -9.58 18.20 -15.10
C ARG A 173 -8.11 18.14 -15.49
N ALA A 174 -7.25 18.87 -14.79
CA ALA A 174 -5.81 18.88 -15.05
C ALA A 174 -5.19 17.50 -14.80
N LEU A 175 -5.60 16.81 -13.73
CA LEU A 175 -5.15 15.45 -13.47
C LEU A 175 -5.55 14.48 -14.59
N VAL A 176 -6.81 14.51 -15.01
CA VAL A 176 -7.31 13.67 -16.11
C VAL A 176 -6.52 13.93 -17.38
N GLU A 177 -6.25 15.19 -17.72
CA GLU A 177 -5.44 15.55 -18.89
C GLU A 177 -4.01 14.99 -18.81
N MET A 178 -3.35 15.12 -17.65
CA MET A 178 -2.01 14.54 -17.44
C MET A 178 -2.02 13.01 -17.58
N LEU A 179 -2.98 12.34 -16.94
CA LEU A 179 -3.07 10.87 -16.98
C LEU A 179 -3.46 10.33 -18.36
N CYS A 180 -4.26 11.04 -19.15
CA CYS A 180 -4.60 10.60 -20.51
C CYS A 180 -3.44 10.75 -21.50
N ALA A 181 -2.43 11.58 -21.19
CA ALA A 181 -1.25 11.74 -22.03
C ALA A 181 -0.29 10.54 -21.93
N ILE A 182 -0.33 9.82 -20.80
CA ILE A 182 0.50 8.64 -20.48
C ILE A 182 0.12 7.47 -21.37
N VAL A 183 1.13 6.75 -21.85
CA VAL A 183 0.95 5.45 -22.51
C VAL A 183 1.07 4.37 -21.44
N TYR A 184 -0.01 3.60 -21.26
CA TYR A 184 -0.07 2.57 -20.23
C TYR A 184 0.18 1.19 -20.81
N THR A 185 0.66 0.30 -19.95
CA THR A 185 0.66 -1.14 -20.21
C THR A 185 -0.19 -1.91 -19.21
N ASP A 186 -0.45 -3.16 -19.56
CA ASP A 186 -1.27 -4.10 -18.82
C ASP A 186 -0.52 -4.82 -17.69
N ASP A 187 0.81 -4.83 -17.71
CA ASP A 187 1.67 -5.51 -16.73
C ASP A 187 2.22 -4.57 -15.63
N LEU A 188 2.65 -5.16 -14.51
CA LEU A 188 3.41 -4.54 -13.41
C LEU A 188 4.75 -3.95 -13.87
N TYR A 189 5.31 -4.49 -14.95
CA TYR A 189 6.49 -3.98 -15.61
C TYR A 189 6.05 -3.12 -16.79
N ALA A 190 5.79 -1.85 -16.54
CA ALA A 190 5.58 -0.93 -17.64
C ALA A 190 6.87 -0.85 -18.48
N PRO A 191 6.80 -0.87 -19.83
CA PRO A 191 7.90 -0.50 -20.67
C PRO A 191 8.36 0.86 -20.22
N ASP A 192 9.62 0.93 -19.85
CA ASP A 192 10.31 2.16 -19.58
C ASP A 192 10.13 3.06 -20.80
N GLY A 193 9.80 4.34 -20.56
CA GLY A 193 9.37 5.25 -21.61
C GLY A 193 10.32 5.28 -22.79
N GLN A 194 9.95 4.62 -23.90
CA GLN A 194 10.60 4.89 -25.16
C GLN A 194 10.21 6.31 -25.61
N ASP A 195 11.17 7.04 -26.15
CA ASP A 195 10.99 8.33 -26.80
C ASP A 195 10.31 9.42 -25.94
N GLY A 196 10.78 9.62 -24.70
CA GLY A 196 10.37 10.75 -23.87
C GLY A 196 8.90 10.72 -23.43
N MET A 197 8.22 9.58 -23.58
CA MET A 197 6.89 9.37 -23.02
C MET A 197 6.99 8.97 -21.55
N ILE A 198 6.15 9.56 -20.69
CA ILE A 198 5.90 8.99 -19.36
C ILE A 198 5.16 7.69 -19.60
N ALA A 199 5.84 6.57 -19.40
CA ALA A 199 5.23 5.25 -19.41
C ALA A 199 5.00 4.79 -17.98
N GLY A 200 3.88 4.10 -17.75
CA GLY A 200 3.51 3.63 -16.42
C GLY A 200 2.46 2.54 -16.48
N SER A 201 2.32 1.78 -15.41
CA SER A 201 1.34 0.69 -15.39
C SER A 201 -0.06 1.25 -15.13
N TRP A 202 -1.07 0.77 -15.86
CA TRP A 202 -2.46 1.07 -15.50
C TRP A 202 -2.78 0.60 -14.07
N ARG A 203 -2.08 -0.42 -13.59
CA ARG A 203 -2.20 -0.93 -12.23
C ARG A 203 -1.76 0.09 -11.17
N ASP A 204 -0.82 0.97 -11.48
CA ASP A 204 -0.38 2.02 -10.56
C ASP A 204 -1.44 3.11 -10.40
N VAL A 205 -2.14 3.46 -11.50
CA VAL A 205 -3.33 4.34 -11.45
C VAL A 205 -4.42 3.71 -10.58
N VAL A 206 -4.70 2.42 -10.78
CA VAL A 206 -5.70 1.68 -9.99
C VAL A 206 -5.31 1.64 -8.51
N ARG A 207 -4.03 1.38 -8.18
CA ARG A 207 -3.55 1.33 -6.79
C ARG A 207 -3.58 2.69 -6.12
N ALA A 208 -3.10 3.73 -6.81
CA ALA A 208 -3.04 5.09 -6.28
C ALA A 208 -4.44 5.64 -5.99
N ARG A 209 -5.45 5.29 -6.81
CA ARG A 209 -6.86 5.58 -6.55
C ARG A 209 -7.32 5.15 -5.16
N TRP A 210 -6.89 3.98 -4.69
CA TRP A 210 -7.31 3.47 -3.37
C TRP A 210 -6.54 4.08 -2.20
N ARG A 211 -5.30 4.54 -2.43
CA ARG A 211 -4.47 5.19 -1.40
C ARG A 211 -4.96 6.59 -1.05
N ILE A 212 -5.45 7.32 -2.04
CA ILE A 212 -5.95 8.69 -1.85
C ILE A 212 -7.45 8.58 -1.65
N SER A 213 -7.86 8.25 -0.43
CA SER A 213 -9.26 8.19 0.00
C SER A 213 -9.83 9.60 0.28
N GLY A 214 -9.59 10.55 -0.63
CA GLY A 214 -10.24 11.86 -0.64
C GLY A 214 -11.53 11.81 -1.49
N PRO A 215 -12.59 12.56 -1.14
CA PRO A 215 -13.91 12.40 -1.76
C PRO A 215 -13.98 12.52 -3.29
N ASP A 216 -13.10 13.27 -3.97
CA ASP A 216 -13.43 13.77 -5.32
C ASP A 216 -12.36 13.66 -6.41
N MET A 217 -11.12 13.23 -6.12
CA MET A 217 -10.05 13.40 -7.12
C MET A 217 -10.02 12.32 -8.21
N LEU A 218 -10.27 11.06 -7.86
CA LEU A 218 -10.37 9.90 -8.77
C LEU A 218 -11.51 8.94 -8.39
N SER A 219 -12.48 9.40 -7.60
CA SER A 219 -13.70 8.64 -7.33
C SER A 219 -14.61 8.62 -8.57
N GLY A 220 -15.26 7.48 -8.81
CA GLY A 220 -16.27 7.25 -9.86
C GLY A 220 -15.90 7.83 -11.22
N ASP A 221 -16.64 8.88 -11.61
CA ASP A 221 -16.59 9.55 -12.90
C ASP A 221 -15.18 9.96 -13.37
N GLY A 222 -14.27 10.30 -12.46
CA GLY A 222 -12.92 10.77 -12.83
C GLY A 222 -12.06 9.64 -13.36
N PHE A 223 -12.15 8.48 -12.71
CA PHE A 223 -11.46 7.27 -13.11
C PHE A 223 -12.05 6.69 -14.41
N GLU A 224 -13.39 6.64 -14.50
CA GLU A 224 -14.09 6.19 -15.71
C GLU A 224 -13.78 7.09 -16.92
N GLU A 225 -13.65 8.40 -16.69
CA GLU A 225 -13.25 9.34 -17.73
C GLU A 225 -11.83 9.06 -18.25
N ILE A 226 -10.87 8.78 -17.37
CA ILE A 226 -9.51 8.42 -17.77
C ILE A 226 -9.52 7.09 -18.51
N GLU A 227 -10.25 6.10 -18.00
CA GLU A 227 -10.37 4.78 -18.63
C GLU A 227 -10.92 4.86 -20.06
N ARG A 228 -11.88 5.76 -20.30
CA ARG A 228 -12.46 5.99 -21.63
C ARG A 228 -11.55 6.81 -22.56
N ARG A 229 -10.79 7.77 -22.02
CA ARG A 229 -10.01 8.74 -22.82
C ARG A 229 -8.54 8.37 -22.99
N ARG A 230 -8.01 7.48 -22.16
CA ARG A 230 -6.61 7.03 -22.26
C ARG A 230 -6.35 6.34 -23.60
N LYS A 231 -5.10 6.36 -24.01
CA LYS A 231 -4.63 5.54 -25.14
C LYS A 231 -4.83 4.05 -24.82
N PRO A 232 -5.00 3.18 -25.84
CA PRO A 232 -5.05 1.73 -25.66
C PRO A 232 -3.86 1.22 -24.86
N LEU A 233 -4.06 0.14 -24.08
CA LEU A 233 -2.94 -0.52 -23.40
C LEU A 233 -2.00 -1.09 -24.46
N VAL A 234 -0.71 -0.88 -24.27
CA VAL A 234 0.33 -1.49 -25.10
C VAL A 234 0.82 -2.76 -24.40
N PRO A 235 1.09 -3.86 -25.14
CA PRO A 235 1.68 -5.05 -24.55
C PRO A 235 3.05 -4.74 -23.92
N ASN A 236 3.36 -5.39 -22.78
CA ASN A 236 4.69 -5.28 -22.18
C ASN A 236 5.76 -5.91 -23.11
N PRO A 237 6.73 -5.12 -23.63
CA PRO A 237 7.77 -5.65 -24.51
C PRO A 237 8.78 -6.56 -23.79
N TYR A 238 8.73 -6.62 -22.45
CA TYR A 238 9.56 -7.50 -21.64
C TYR A 238 8.83 -8.77 -21.19
N ALA A 239 7.57 -8.97 -21.57
CA ALA A 239 6.79 -10.15 -21.19
C ALA A 239 7.45 -11.46 -21.63
N GLU A 240 8.15 -11.48 -22.77
CA GLU A 240 8.87 -12.66 -23.26
C GLU A 240 10.22 -12.90 -22.55
N LYS A 241 10.80 -11.87 -21.93
CA LYS A 241 12.15 -11.93 -21.31
C LYS A 241 12.11 -12.42 -19.86
N TYR A 242 10.96 -12.24 -19.19
CA TYR A 242 10.76 -12.59 -17.78
C TYR A 242 9.56 -13.53 -17.53
N GLY A 243 9.01 -14.11 -18.61
CA GLY A 243 7.93 -15.11 -18.57
C GLY A 243 8.42 -16.53 -18.30
#